data_AF-A0A517MTH7-F1
#
_entry.id   AF-A0A517MTH7-F1
#
_cell.length_a   1.000
_cell.length_b   1.000
_cell.length_c   1.000
_cell.angle_alpha   90.00
_cell.angle_beta   90.00
_cell.angle_gamma   90.00
#
_symmetry.space_group_name_H-M   'P 1'
#
loop_
_entity.id
_entity.type
_entity.pdbx_description
1 polymer ?
#
loop_
_entity_poly.entity_id
_entity_poly.type
_entity_poly.pdbx_seq_one_letter_code
_entity_poly.pdbx_strand_id
1 'polypeptide(L)'
;MGHPMQLSNTKPKIVRVRDYVLGELANGSLSDGDALPSVSELAKKLEVGAHSVREAIGELDRSGIVQRIQGKGTFVSQQRGADADPGKKLSVYALVLPEKILSGLYPSVIRGFGQEARASRREPLMAETQGDLGAQGDVMLRLLSRKVSGVAIVPAYEPMPDHQLEVLQEHNIPVVFCHRHTARLDAPLVTWSGEQVGRIAAETLADLGHTRIALLSSALCDPVPDYVQGMRSELSSRGIAFSDQQVVVGKKTLHHSTEQDWKELLSFVLDAPDRATAVFCADDFISEHLYLAAMDRRIRVPEDLTIVGFGPKWRDGAMRNRLAAVCIDEVELGCQTVRLLNEMQKGIRPINSNEVVTMPLGLFEGSSLGPPAP
;
A
#
# COMPACT_ATOMS: atom_id res chain seq x y z
N MET A 1 8.88 46.91 17.36
CA MET A 1 9.37 46.60 18.72
C MET A 1 9.48 45.10 18.83
N GLY A 2 10.69 44.55 18.73
CA GLY A 2 10.94 43.11 18.83
C GLY A 2 11.34 42.74 20.26
N HIS A 3 10.66 41.76 20.85
CA HIS A 3 11.03 41.21 22.15
C HIS A 3 12.29 40.35 22.00
N PRO A 4 13.37 40.57 22.78
CA PRO A 4 14.49 39.64 22.84
C PRO A 4 14.08 38.36 23.57
N MET A 5 14.31 37.20 22.96
CA MET A 5 14.16 35.89 23.56
C MET A 5 15.11 35.78 24.77
N GLN A 6 14.57 35.83 25.99
CA GLN A 6 15.34 35.52 27.20
C GLN A 6 15.67 34.02 27.21
N LEU A 7 16.95 33.70 27.07
CA LEU A 7 17.47 32.34 27.22
C LEU A 7 17.35 31.92 28.69
N SER A 8 16.46 30.98 29.02
CA SER A 8 16.36 30.46 30.38
C SER A 8 17.61 29.63 30.73
N ASN A 9 18.12 29.83 31.95
CA ASN A 9 19.41 29.33 32.40
C ASN A 9 19.40 27.86 32.87
N THR A 10 18.39 27.07 32.50
CA THR A 10 18.15 25.68 32.98
C THR A 10 18.60 24.59 32.01
N LYS A 11 18.97 24.92 30.76
CA LYS A 11 19.43 23.92 29.77
C LYS A 11 20.94 23.64 29.90
N PRO A 12 21.41 22.40 29.66
CA PRO A 12 22.83 22.09 29.60
C PRO A 12 23.60 23.00 28.62
N LYS A 13 24.84 23.38 28.98
CA LYS A 13 25.64 24.37 28.24
C LYS A 13 25.87 23.99 26.76
N ILE A 14 26.08 22.69 26.48
CA ILE A 14 26.25 22.16 25.12
C ILE A 14 24.96 22.34 24.30
N VAL A 15 23.80 22.03 24.89
CA VAL A 15 22.48 22.16 24.26
C VAL A 15 22.19 23.63 23.93
N ARG A 16 22.59 24.57 24.79
CA ARG A 16 22.44 26.02 24.53
C ARG A 16 23.22 26.48 23.29
N VAL A 17 24.43 25.95 23.07
CA VAL A 17 25.23 26.26 21.87
C VAL A 17 24.59 25.67 20.63
N ARG A 18 24.08 24.44 20.72
CA ARG A 18 23.39 23.76 19.61
C ARG A 18 22.11 24.47 19.22
N ASP A 19 21.26 24.79 20.20
CA ASP A 19 19.98 25.47 19.99
C ASP A 19 20.21 26.87 19.40
N TYR A 20 21.29 27.57 19.79
CA TYR A 20 21.68 28.85 19.19
C TYR A 20 22.00 28.70 17.70
N VAL A 21 22.90 27.78 17.33
CA VAL A 21 23.27 27.59 15.91
C VAL A 21 22.07 27.16 15.08
N LEU A 22 21.25 26.24 15.58
CA LEU A 22 20.02 25.80 14.91
C LEU A 22 18.99 26.92 14.79
N GLY A 23 18.86 27.78 15.81
CA GLY A 23 17.96 28.93 15.79
C GLY A 23 18.36 29.97 14.75
N GLU A 24 19.65 30.27 14.62
CA GLU A 24 20.17 31.22 13.61
C GLU A 24 20.02 30.68 12.18
N LEU A 25 20.01 29.36 12.01
CA LEU A 25 19.69 28.74 10.73
C LEU A 25 18.20 28.81 10.42
N ALA A 26 17.35 28.52 11.42
CA ALA A 26 15.90 28.54 11.25
C ALA A 26 15.35 29.95 11.00
N ASN A 27 15.99 30.98 11.57
CA ASN A 27 15.61 32.38 11.37
C ASN A 27 16.27 33.04 10.14
N GLY A 28 17.11 32.29 9.40
CA GLY A 28 17.79 32.73 8.19
C GLY A 28 19.00 33.65 8.41
N SER A 29 19.45 33.85 9.65
CA SER A 29 20.65 34.65 9.96
C SER A 29 21.95 33.94 9.61
N LEU A 30 21.93 32.61 9.48
CA LEU A 30 23.00 31.79 8.93
C LEU A 30 22.44 30.97 7.75
N SER A 31 23.15 31.01 6.62
CA SER A 31 22.85 30.29 5.39
C SER A 31 23.94 29.26 5.06
N ASP A 32 23.64 28.40 4.09
CA ASP A 32 24.58 27.35 3.66
C ASP A 32 25.90 27.95 3.16
N GLY A 33 27.03 27.47 3.68
CA GLY A 33 28.36 27.99 3.40
C GLY A 33 28.82 29.14 4.30
N ASP A 34 27.96 29.71 5.14
CA ASP A 34 28.35 30.81 6.02
C ASP A 34 29.32 30.35 7.11
N ALA A 35 30.25 31.24 7.49
CA ALA A 35 31.16 31.00 8.58
C ALA A 35 30.44 31.13 9.92
N LEU A 36 30.59 30.12 10.79
CA LEU A 36 30.18 30.25 12.19
C LEU A 36 31.14 31.22 12.92
N PRO A 37 30.64 31.95 13.93
CA PRO A 37 31.51 32.69 14.83
C PRO A 37 32.53 31.75 15.49
N SER A 38 33.71 32.28 15.79
CA SER A 38 34.79 31.52 16.40
C SER A 38 34.38 30.94 17.77
N VAL A 39 35.10 29.90 18.21
CA VAL A 39 34.88 29.28 19.53
C VAL A 39 34.90 30.32 20.66
N SER A 40 35.78 31.31 20.57
CA SER A 40 35.91 32.38 21.57
C SER A 40 34.71 33.34 21.54
N GLU A 41 34.19 33.67 20.36
CA GLU A 41 33.01 34.54 20.20
C GLU A 41 31.73 33.86 20.68
N LEU A 42 31.53 32.58 20.33
CA LEU A 42 30.39 31.79 20.81
C LEU A 42 30.43 31.58 22.32
N ALA A 43 31.62 31.32 22.88
CA ALA A 43 31.80 31.17 24.33
C ALA A 43 31.41 32.44 25.08
N LYS A 44 31.85 33.61 24.57
CA LYS A 44 31.52 34.92 25.15
C LYS A 44 30.05 35.27 24.99
N LYS A 45 29.47 35.07 23.79
CA LYS A 45 28.09 35.42 23.47
C LYS A 45 27.07 34.60 24.25
N LEU A 46 27.37 33.32 24.51
CA LEU A 46 26.46 32.40 25.17
C LEU A 46 26.82 32.19 26.66
N GLU A 47 27.85 32.85 27.17
CA GLU A 47 28.35 32.71 28.55
C GLU A 47 28.62 31.23 28.92
N VAL A 48 29.28 30.51 28.02
CA VAL A 48 29.64 29.09 28.19
C VAL A 48 31.15 28.88 28.07
N GLY A 49 31.65 27.78 28.61
CA GLY A 49 33.07 27.44 28.50
C GLY A 49 33.45 27.02 27.08
N ALA A 50 34.67 27.37 26.65
CA ALA A 50 35.20 27.01 25.33
C ALA A 50 35.19 25.49 25.06
N HIS A 51 35.30 24.66 26.10
CA HIS A 51 35.18 23.21 25.97
C HIS A 51 33.78 22.81 25.47
N SER A 52 32.72 23.32 26.10
CA SER A 52 31.33 23.05 25.70
C SER A 52 31.00 23.54 24.30
N VAL A 53 31.62 24.65 23.85
CA VAL A 53 31.48 25.13 22.47
C VAL A 53 32.16 24.19 21.49
N ARG A 54 33.39 23.74 21.77
CA ARG A 54 34.09 22.78 20.89
C ARG A 54 33.36 21.45 20.81
N GLU A 55 32.79 21.00 21.92
CA GLU A 55 32.01 19.77 22.01
C GLU A 55 30.71 19.90 21.19
N ALA A 56 29.95 20.98 21.37
CA ALA A 56 28.74 21.25 20.59
C ALA A 56 29.03 21.39 19.09
N ILE A 57 30.10 22.09 18.70
CA ILE A 57 30.53 22.18 17.29
C ILE A 57 30.93 20.79 16.77
N GLY A 58 31.60 19.97 17.58
CA GLY A 58 31.95 18.60 17.21
C GLY A 58 30.73 17.68 17.04
N GLU A 59 29.64 17.91 17.77
CA GLU A 59 28.36 17.25 17.52
C GLU A 59 27.72 17.71 16.21
N LEU A 60 27.68 19.02 15.97
CA LEU A 60 27.11 19.61 14.76
C LEU A 60 27.89 19.22 13.49
N ASP A 61 29.21 19.07 13.61
CA ASP A 61 30.12 18.60 12.55
C ASP A 61 29.84 17.12 12.22
N ARG A 62 29.71 16.28 13.26
CA ARG A 62 29.32 14.87 13.10
C ARG A 62 27.91 14.69 12.53
N SER A 63 26.98 15.61 12.81
CA SER A 63 25.63 15.58 12.26
C SER A 63 25.50 16.27 10.90
N GLY A 64 26.61 16.70 10.28
CA GLY A 64 26.64 17.30 8.95
C GLY A 64 25.99 18.69 8.84
N ILE A 65 25.69 19.33 9.98
CA ILE A 65 25.06 20.67 10.01
C ILE A 65 26.11 21.75 9.72
N VAL A 66 27.33 21.53 10.21
CA VAL A 66 28.50 22.36 9.97
C VAL A 66 29.65 21.48 9.49
N GLN A 67 30.69 22.09 8.94
CA GLN A 67 31.91 21.42 8.54
C GLN A 67 33.10 22.22 9.05
N ARG A 68 34.06 21.55 9.69
CA ARG A 68 35.33 22.18 10.08
C ARG A 68 36.34 22.10 8.94
N ILE A 69 36.85 23.26 8.51
CA ILE A 69 37.93 23.37 7.54
C ILE A 69 39.20 23.79 8.27
N GLN A 70 40.21 22.92 8.28
CA GLN A 70 41.48 23.17 8.97
C GLN A 70 42.10 24.49 8.51
N GLY A 71 42.41 25.36 9.46
CA GLY A 71 43.00 26.69 9.20
C GLY A 71 42.03 27.76 8.69
N LYS A 72 40.76 27.43 8.40
CA LYS A 72 39.75 28.39 7.91
C LYS A 72 38.57 28.59 8.85
N GLY A 73 38.31 27.66 9.77
CA GLY A 73 37.23 27.78 10.76
C GLY A 73 36.14 26.72 10.58
N THR A 74 34.94 27.02 11.08
CA THR A 74 33.76 26.15 10.97
C THR A 74 32.72 26.86 10.11
N PHE A 75 32.17 26.15 9.12
CA PHE A 75 31.22 26.71 8.16
C PHE A 75 29.94 25.89 8.17
N VAL A 76 28.82 26.49 7.81
CA VAL A 76 27.57 25.77 7.57
C VAL A 76 27.75 24.86 6.35
N SER A 77 27.42 23.57 6.48
CA SER A 77 27.62 22.60 5.41
C SER A 77 26.76 22.94 4.18
N GLN A 78 27.38 23.05 3.00
CA GLN A 78 26.70 23.32 1.72
C GLN A 78 25.94 22.10 1.15
N GLN A 79 26.16 20.91 1.70
CA GLN A 79 25.56 19.66 1.21
C GLN A 79 24.31 19.22 2.01
N ARG A 80 23.52 20.15 2.55
CA ARG A 80 22.25 19.79 3.24
C ARG A 80 21.21 19.12 2.34
N GLY A 81 21.40 19.14 1.03
CA GLY A 81 20.52 18.53 0.03
C GLY A 81 20.94 17.18 -0.56
N ALA A 82 22.14 16.63 -0.26
CA ALA A 82 22.63 15.48 -1.04
C ALA A 82 23.23 14.31 -0.26
N ASP A 83 23.87 14.49 0.90
CA ASP A 83 24.56 13.37 1.57
C ASP A 83 24.12 13.15 3.03
N ALA A 84 23.87 11.87 3.31
CA ALA A 84 23.44 11.20 4.54
C ALA A 84 23.62 11.94 5.89
N ASP A 85 22.54 11.95 6.69
CA ASP A 85 22.63 11.92 8.15
C ASP A 85 22.92 10.46 8.57
N PRO A 86 24.14 10.09 8.98
CA PRO A 86 24.48 8.73 9.37
C PRO A 86 23.88 8.34 10.74
N GLY A 87 23.27 9.30 11.45
CA GLY A 87 22.72 9.16 12.79
C GLY A 87 21.20 9.12 12.88
N LYS A 88 20.47 9.47 11.80
CA LYS A 88 19.03 9.18 11.71
C LYS A 88 18.88 7.68 11.53
N LYS A 89 18.40 6.99 12.57
CA LYS A 89 17.89 5.62 12.44
C LYS A 89 17.04 5.55 11.17
N LEU A 90 17.38 4.61 10.27
CA LEU A 90 16.51 4.24 9.16
C LEU A 90 15.12 3.98 9.74
N SER A 91 14.22 4.90 9.45
CA SER A 91 12.82 4.84 9.80
C SER A 91 12.17 3.73 8.99
N VAL A 92 11.52 2.81 9.68
CA VAL A 92 10.90 1.63 9.06
C VAL A 92 9.46 1.95 8.70
N TYR A 93 9.03 1.62 7.48
CA TYR A 93 7.61 1.53 7.12
C TYR A 93 7.21 0.07 7.01
N ALA A 94 6.10 -0.28 7.64
CA ALA A 94 5.58 -1.64 7.60
C ALA A 94 4.47 -1.77 6.56
N LEU A 95 4.47 -2.85 5.79
CA LEU A 95 3.35 -3.31 4.99
C LEU A 95 2.82 -4.60 5.61
N VAL A 96 1.57 -4.58 6.05
CA VAL A 96 0.91 -5.72 6.70
C VAL A 96 -0.17 -6.28 5.79
N LEU A 97 -0.08 -7.57 5.47
CA LEU A 97 -0.93 -8.24 4.51
C LEU A 97 -1.64 -9.44 5.15
N PRO A 98 -2.90 -9.72 4.77
CA PRO A 98 -3.71 -10.73 5.40
C PRO A 98 -3.47 -12.11 4.80
N GLU A 99 -3.09 -12.21 3.54
CA GLU A 99 -3.02 -13.49 2.84
C GLU A 99 -1.57 -13.80 2.43
N LYS A 100 -1.39 -14.95 1.77
CA LYS A 100 -0.10 -15.36 1.21
C LYS A 100 0.46 -14.23 0.35
N ILE A 101 1.52 -13.61 0.86
CA ILE A 101 2.28 -12.51 0.27
C ILE A 101 2.66 -12.77 -1.21
N LEU A 102 2.74 -14.04 -1.61
CA LEU A 102 3.17 -14.50 -2.93
C LEU A 102 2.03 -14.78 -3.92
N SER A 103 0.76 -14.54 -3.58
CA SER A 103 -0.38 -14.80 -4.48
C SER A 103 -1.20 -13.55 -4.79
N GLY A 104 -1.89 -13.57 -5.93
CA GLY A 104 -2.85 -12.55 -6.33
C GLY A 104 -2.22 -11.17 -6.54
N LEU A 105 -2.81 -10.15 -5.92
CA LEU A 105 -2.46 -8.74 -6.09
C LEU A 105 -1.21 -8.33 -5.29
N TYR A 106 -0.94 -9.01 -4.16
CA TYR A 106 0.05 -8.55 -3.18
C TYR A 106 1.52 -8.50 -3.66
N PRO A 107 2.02 -9.41 -4.52
CA PRO A 107 3.38 -9.29 -5.05
C PRO A 107 3.67 -7.93 -5.69
N SER A 108 2.68 -7.37 -6.39
CA SER A 108 2.77 -6.05 -7.02
C SER A 108 2.70 -4.92 -5.99
N VAL A 109 1.85 -5.02 -4.97
CA VAL A 109 1.80 -4.07 -3.84
C VAL A 109 3.15 -4.02 -3.12
N ILE A 110 3.73 -5.18 -2.80
CA ILE A 110 5.02 -5.29 -2.12
C ILE A 110 6.13 -4.66 -2.95
N ARG A 111 6.10 -4.88 -4.27
CA ARG A 111 7.05 -4.27 -5.20
C ARG A 111 6.95 -2.75 -5.17
N GLY A 112 5.75 -2.19 -5.35
CA GLY A 112 5.51 -0.75 -5.34
C GLY A 112 5.86 -0.09 -4.01
N PHE A 113 5.33 -0.64 -2.91
CA PHE A 113 5.61 -0.20 -1.55
C PHE A 113 7.11 -0.22 -1.25
N GLY A 114 7.79 -1.33 -1.57
CA GLY A 114 9.21 -1.48 -1.33
C GLY A 114 10.08 -0.55 -2.19
N GLN A 115 9.64 -0.21 -3.41
CA GLN A 115 10.33 0.74 -4.28
C GLN A 115 10.21 2.16 -3.73
N GLU A 116 9.00 2.63 -3.45
CA GLU A 116 8.74 3.99 -2.98
C GLU A 116 9.27 4.21 -1.56
N ALA A 117 9.20 3.20 -0.68
CA ALA A 117 9.77 3.28 0.67
C ALA A 117 11.28 3.52 0.61
N ARG A 118 12.00 2.76 -0.23
CA ARG A 118 13.45 2.93 -0.41
C ARG A 118 13.78 4.27 -1.07
N ALA A 119 13.00 4.71 -2.07
CA ALA A 119 13.14 6.02 -2.68
C ALA A 119 12.97 7.16 -1.64
N SER A 120 12.10 6.94 -0.67
CA SER A 120 11.85 7.84 0.47
C SER A 120 12.84 7.66 1.64
N ARG A 121 13.92 6.89 1.46
CA ARG A 121 14.92 6.54 2.49
C ARG A 121 14.30 5.89 3.74
N ARG A 122 13.26 5.08 3.54
CA ARG A 122 12.63 4.24 4.55
C ARG A 122 13.01 2.78 4.32
N GLU A 123 13.17 2.03 5.40
CA GLU A 123 13.35 0.58 5.32
C GLU A 123 11.96 -0.08 5.27
N PRO A 124 11.63 -0.85 4.21
CA PRO A 124 10.36 -1.56 4.17
C PRO A 124 10.44 -2.83 5.03
N LEU A 125 9.43 -3.03 5.87
CA LEU A 125 9.21 -4.26 6.64
C LEU A 125 7.90 -4.89 6.19
N MET A 126 7.91 -6.17 5.85
CA MET A 126 6.72 -6.90 5.44
C MET A 126 6.28 -7.83 6.57
N ALA A 127 4.98 -7.88 6.84
CA ALA A 127 4.38 -8.81 7.79
C ALA A 127 3.13 -9.44 7.18
N GLU A 128 2.92 -10.72 7.50
CA GLU A 128 1.75 -11.49 7.10
C GLU A 128 0.95 -11.85 8.35
N THR A 129 -0.39 -11.75 8.26
CA THR A 129 -1.29 -12.11 9.36
C THR A 129 -2.09 -13.38 9.10
N GLN A 130 -2.00 -13.96 7.88
CA GLN A 130 -2.71 -15.19 7.48
C GLN A 130 -4.24 -15.14 7.69
N GLY A 131 -4.82 -13.94 7.69
CA GLY A 131 -6.23 -13.69 7.91
C GLY A 131 -6.64 -13.85 9.36
N ASP A 132 -5.68 -14.08 10.27
CA ASP A 132 -5.92 -14.27 11.68
C ASP A 132 -5.84 -12.94 12.44
N LEU A 133 -6.91 -12.64 13.18
CA LEU A 133 -7.04 -11.41 13.95
C LEU A 133 -6.09 -11.37 15.16
N GLY A 134 -5.75 -12.53 15.74
CA GLY A 134 -4.76 -12.62 16.82
C GLY A 134 -3.37 -12.28 16.31
N ALA A 135 -2.96 -12.91 15.21
CA ALA A 135 -1.70 -12.68 14.53
C ALA A 135 -1.57 -11.21 14.08
N GLN A 136 -2.65 -10.60 13.59
CA GLN A 136 -2.66 -9.17 13.28
C GLN A 136 -2.35 -8.31 14.51
N GLY A 137 -3.03 -8.54 15.64
CA GLY A 137 -2.75 -7.85 16.89
C GLY A 137 -1.29 -8.01 17.34
N ASP A 138 -0.76 -9.23 17.27
CA ASP A 138 0.65 -9.52 17.57
C ASP A 138 1.61 -8.79 16.64
N VAL A 139 1.26 -8.64 15.36
CA VAL A 139 2.04 -7.82 14.42
C VAL A 139 1.99 -6.36 14.86
N MET A 140 0.83 -5.78 15.16
CA MET A 140 0.72 -4.39 15.61
C MET A 140 1.59 -4.09 16.84
N LEU A 141 1.56 -4.96 17.86
CA LEU A 141 2.41 -4.83 19.06
C LEU A 141 3.91 -4.92 18.72
N ARG A 142 4.29 -5.81 17.80
CA ARG A 142 5.67 -5.89 17.29
C ARG A 142 6.08 -4.63 16.54
N LEU A 143 5.19 -4.03 15.76
CA LEU A 143 5.46 -2.79 15.04
C LEU A 143 5.63 -1.59 16.00
N LEU A 144 4.79 -1.48 17.03
CA LEU A 144 4.93 -0.49 18.11
C LEU A 144 6.29 -0.62 18.82
N SER A 145 6.66 -1.84 19.23
CA SER A 145 7.95 -2.08 19.93
C SER A 145 9.16 -1.75 19.05
N ARG A 146 9.05 -1.95 17.73
CA ARG A 146 10.07 -1.58 16.75
C ARG A 146 10.12 -0.09 16.41
N LYS A 147 9.17 0.71 16.92
CA LYS A 147 9.05 2.16 16.64
C LYS A 147 8.99 2.43 15.14
N VAL A 148 8.16 1.68 14.42
CA VAL A 148 7.94 1.94 13.00
C VAL A 148 7.38 3.35 12.81
N SER A 149 7.70 3.91 11.66
CA SER A 149 7.40 5.30 11.28
C SER A 149 6.08 5.42 10.51
N GLY A 150 5.47 4.31 10.12
CA GLY A 150 4.21 4.26 9.39
C GLY A 150 3.84 2.82 9.04
N VAL A 151 2.55 2.57 8.88
CA VAL A 151 1.98 1.25 8.58
C VAL A 151 1.02 1.37 7.40
N ALA A 152 1.30 0.67 6.31
CA ALA A 152 0.31 0.34 5.31
C ALA A 152 -0.27 -1.05 5.64
N ILE A 153 -1.59 -1.21 5.56
CA ILE A 153 -2.25 -2.47 5.93
C ILE A 153 -3.41 -2.78 5.00
N VAL A 154 -3.48 -4.04 4.57
CA VAL A 154 -4.74 -4.66 4.13
C VAL A 154 -5.26 -5.42 5.36
N PRO A 155 -6.36 -4.99 6.01
CA PRO A 155 -6.81 -5.60 7.27
C PRO A 155 -7.31 -7.03 7.06
N ALA A 156 -7.22 -7.89 8.08
CA ALA A 156 -7.89 -9.20 8.06
C ALA A 156 -9.42 -9.04 7.94
N TYR A 157 -10.10 -10.11 7.50
CA TYR A 157 -11.55 -10.10 7.30
C TYR A 157 -12.30 -9.85 8.63
N GLU A 158 -13.42 -9.13 8.55
CA GLU A 158 -14.23 -8.76 9.69
C GLU A 158 -14.95 -9.94 10.37
N PRO A 159 -15.35 -9.80 11.65
CA PRO A 159 -15.27 -8.58 12.47
C PRO A 159 -13.96 -8.48 13.28
N MET A 160 -13.24 -7.37 13.12
CA MET A 160 -12.01 -7.09 13.88
C MET A 160 -12.28 -6.66 15.34
N PRO A 161 -11.42 -7.02 16.31
CA PRO A 161 -11.50 -6.48 17.67
C PRO A 161 -11.16 -4.98 17.72
N ASP A 162 -11.87 -4.29 18.61
CA ASP A 162 -12.11 -2.84 18.63
C ASP A 162 -10.91 -1.89 18.61
N HIS A 163 -9.69 -2.31 18.95
CA HIS A 163 -8.60 -1.39 19.34
C HIS A 163 -7.24 -1.66 18.69
N GLN A 164 -7.12 -2.67 17.82
CA GLN A 164 -5.79 -3.13 17.36
C GLN A 164 -5.01 -2.13 16.51
N LEU A 165 -5.71 -1.28 15.74
CA LEU A 165 -5.08 -0.30 14.84
C LEU A 165 -5.07 1.12 15.44
N GLU A 166 -6.04 1.44 16.30
CA GLU A 166 -6.15 2.75 16.98
C GLU A 166 -4.89 3.06 17.79
N VAL A 167 -4.33 2.05 18.47
CA VAL A 167 -3.09 2.17 19.25
C VAL A 167 -1.91 2.69 18.42
N LEU A 168 -1.89 2.46 17.09
CA LEU A 168 -0.85 3.03 16.23
C LEU A 168 -0.99 4.55 16.13
N GLN A 169 -2.20 5.04 15.85
CA GLN A 169 -2.45 6.49 15.75
C GLN A 169 -2.33 7.20 17.10
N GLU A 170 -2.72 6.56 18.21
CA GLU A 170 -2.49 7.07 19.57
C GLU A 170 -0.99 7.31 19.86
N HIS A 171 -0.12 6.51 19.24
CA HIS A 171 1.34 6.66 19.31
C HIS A 171 1.92 7.53 18.19
N ASN A 172 1.07 8.28 17.47
CA ASN A 172 1.42 9.12 16.32
C ASN A 172 2.10 8.35 15.17
N ILE A 173 1.72 7.09 14.95
CA ILE A 173 2.17 6.28 13.81
C ILE A 173 1.10 6.33 12.72
N PRO A 174 1.39 6.94 11.55
CA PRO A 174 0.46 6.98 10.43
C PRO A 174 0.06 5.60 9.94
N VAL A 175 -1.23 5.44 9.62
CA VAL A 175 -1.80 4.23 9.04
C VAL A 175 -2.41 4.58 7.68
N VAL A 176 -2.20 3.73 6.68
CA VAL A 176 -2.88 3.81 5.38
C VAL A 176 -3.47 2.44 5.05
N PHE A 177 -4.76 2.40 4.75
CA PHE A 177 -5.43 1.22 4.28
C PHE A 177 -5.16 0.94 2.80
N CYS A 178 -5.05 -0.34 2.50
CA CYS A 178 -4.91 -0.87 1.14
C CYS A 178 -6.09 -1.81 0.88
N HIS A 179 -6.69 -1.73 -0.31
CA HIS A 179 -7.80 -2.57 -0.81
C HIS A 179 -9.11 -2.38 -0.06
N ARG A 180 -9.11 -2.51 1.26
CA ARG A 180 -10.27 -2.39 2.14
C ARG A 180 -9.91 -1.66 3.43
N HIS A 181 -10.90 -1.05 4.07
CA HIS A 181 -10.76 -0.37 5.36
C HIS A 181 -11.48 -1.17 6.46
N THR A 182 -11.37 -0.69 7.69
CA THR A 182 -12.27 -1.06 8.78
C THR A 182 -13.04 0.17 9.20
N ALA A 183 -14.31 0.02 9.56
CA ALA A 183 -15.19 1.13 9.94
C ALA A 183 -14.74 1.92 11.19
N ARG A 184 -13.71 1.45 11.91
CA ARG A 184 -13.34 1.96 13.24
C ARG A 184 -12.16 2.93 13.26
N LEU A 185 -11.33 2.97 12.22
CA LEU A 185 -10.18 3.86 12.17
C LEU A 185 -10.29 4.81 10.98
N ASP A 186 -10.27 6.12 11.24
CA ASP A 186 -10.10 7.10 10.17
C ASP A 186 -8.64 7.07 9.69
N ALA A 187 -8.43 6.51 8.51
CA ALA A 187 -7.14 6.49 7.84
C ALA A 187 -7.35 6.52 6.31
N PRO A 188 -6.41 7.07 5.54
CA PRO A 188 -6.55 7.10 4.09
C PRO A 188 -6.65 5.68 3.53
N LEU A 189 -7.50 5.47 2.54
CA LEU A 189 -7.70 4.19 1.87
C LEU A 189 -7.28 4.30 0.41
N VAL A 190 -6.35 3.44 -0.03
CA VAL A 190 -6.06 3.25 -1.46
C VAL A 190 -6.75 1.97 -1.94
N THR A 191 -7.72 2.10 -2.86
CA THR A 191 -8.64 1.02 -3.26
C THR A 191 -9.07 1.17 -4.72
N TRP A 192 -10.04 0.37 -5.18
CA TRP A 192 -10.72 0.47 -6.47
C TRP A 192 -12.23 0.45 -6.28
N SER A 193 -12.97 0.77 -7.35
CA SER A 193 -14.43 0.59 -7.38
C SER A 193 -14.76 -0.84 -7.77
N GLY A 194 -15.36 -1.62 -6.86
CA GLY A 194 -15.83 -2.96 -7.17
C GLY A 194 -16.94 -2.96 -8.24
N GLU A 195 -17.89 -2.04 -8.14
CA GLU A 195 -18.93 -1.89 -9.16
C GLU A 195 -18.36 -1.61 -10.55
N GLN A 196 -17.28 -0.84 -10.64
CA GLN A 196 -16.62 -0.59 -11.92
C GLN A 196 -15.89 -1.83 -12.44
N VAL A 197 -15.28 -2.65 -11.58
CA VAL A 197 -14.71 -3.95 -11.99
C VAL A 197 -15.79 -4.84 -12.62
N GLY A 198 -16.92 -5.00 -11.94
CA GLY A 198 -18.04 -5.80 -12.43
C GLY A 198 -18.62 -5.27 -13.74
N ARG A 199 -18.74 -3.94 -13.87
CA ARG A 199 -19.22 -3.27 -15.08
C ARG A 199 -18.30 -3.51 -16.28
N ILE A 200 -16.99 -3.29 -16.13
CA ILE A 200 -16.01 -3.51 -17.21
C ILE A 200 -16.03 -4.98 -17.64
N ALA A 201 -16.09 -5.92 -16.69
CA ALA A 201 -16.17 -7.34 -17.00
C ALA A 201 -17.46 -7.67 -17.78
N ALA A 202 -18.62 -7.20 -17.33
CA ALA A 202 -19.89 -7.42 -18.01
C ALA A 202 -19.95 -6.79 -19.41
N GLU A 203 -19.47 -5.55 -19.55
CA GLU A 203 -19.37 -4.84 -20.81
C GLU A 203 -18.52 -5.64 -21.81
N THR A 204 -17.32 -6.05 -21.39
CA THR A 204 -16.40 -6.86 -22.21
C THR A 204 -17.07 -8.15 -22.71
N LEU A 205 -17.77 -8.87 -21.83
CA LEU A 205 -18.41 -10.13 -22.17
C LEU A 205 -19.64 -9.94 -23.07
N ALA A 206 -20.44 -8.90 -22.81
CA ALA A 206 -21.62 -8.57 -23.61
C ALA A 206 -21.24 -8.06 -25.01
N ASP A 207 -20.17 -7.28 -25.14
CA ASP A 207 -19.66 -6.79 -26.43
C ASP A 207 -19.18 -7.94 -27.34
N LEU A 208 -18.71 -9.04 -26.75
CA LEU A 208 -18.40 -10.28 -27.47
C LEU A 208 -19.65 -11.09 -27.87
N GLY A 209 -20.84 -10.67 -27.44
CA GLY A 209 -22.11 -11.31 -27.75
C GLY A 209 -22.56 -12.39 -26.76
N HIS A 210 -21.90 -12.54 -25.60
CA HIS A 210 -22.32 -13.51 -24.60
C HIS A 210 -23.59 -13.08 -23.88
N THR A 211 -24.54 -14.00 -23.77
CA THR A 211 -25.79 -13.82 -23.00
C THR A 211 -25.88 -14.77 -21.79
N ARG A 212 -25.13 -15.88 -21.82
CA ARG A 212 -24.98 -16.82 -20.71
C ARG A 212 -23.66 -16.58 -20.01
N ILE A 213 -23.70 -15.70 -19.03
CA ILE A 213 -22.54 -15.23 -18.26
C ILE A 213 -22.68 -15.69 -16.81
N ALA A 214 -21.57 -16.14 -16.21
CA ALA A 214 -21.46 -16.44 -14.79
C ALA A 214 -20.39 -15.57 -14.11
N LEU A 215 -20.57 -15.31 -12.81
CA LEU A 215 -19.51 -14.84 -11.92
C LEU A 215 -19.03 -16.02 -11.08
N LEU A 216 -17.71 -16.19 -10.98
CA LEU A 216 -17.08 -17.22 -10.17
C LEU A 216 -16.16 -16.58 -9.14
N SER A 217 -16.39 -16.86 -7.86
CA SER A 217 -15.52 -16.44 -6.76
C SER A 217 -15.16 -17.59 -5.84
N SER A 218 -13.94 -17.54 -5.28
CA SER A 218 -13.45 -18.51 -4.30
C SER A 218 -14.18 -18.38 -2.95
N ALA A 219 -14.57 -17.16 -2.55
CA ALA A 219 -15.32 -16.88 -1.34
C ALA A 219 -16.19 -15.62 -1.50
N LEU A 220 -17.17 -15.46 -0.61
CA LEU A 220 -17.86 -14.18 -0.40
C LEU A 220 -16.91 -13.26 0.37
N CYS A 221 -16.00 -12.60 -0.34
CA CYS A 221 -15.20 -11.51 0.21
C CYS A 221 -15.81 -10.16 -0.17
N ASP A 222 -15.43 -9.11 0.57
CA ASP A 222 -16.00 -7.77 0.50
C ASP A 222 -16.24 -7.20 -0.92
N PRO A 223 -15.38 -7.40 -1.94
CA PRO A 223 -15.64 -6.80 -3.26
C PRO A 223 -16.63 -7.60 -4.14
N VAL A 224 -16.95 -8.85 -3.81
CA VAL A 224 -17.80 -9.70 -4.67
C VAL A 224 -19.23 -9.16 -4.83
N PRO A 225 -19.92 -8.69 -3.76
CA PRO A 225 -21.22 -8.03 -3.91
C PRO A 225 -21.19 -6.84 -4.87
N ASP A 226 -20.14 -6.02 -4.81
CA ASP A 226 -19.97 -4.87 -5.70
C ASP A 226 -19.74 -5.33 -7.16
N TYR A 227 -18.98 -6.39 -7.37
CA TYR A 227 -18.81 -7.00 -8.70
C TYR A 227 -20.15 -7.48 -9.28
N VAL A 228 -20.95 -8.18 -8.46
CA VAL A 228 -22.29 -8.65 -8.84
C VAL A 228 -23.19 -7.47 -9.19
N GLN A 229 -23.16 -6.39 -8.39
CA GLN A 229 -23.96 -5.19 -8.63
C GLN A 229 -23.56 -4.49 -9.94
N GLY A 230 -22.26 -4.33 -10.18
CA GLY A 230 -21.72 -3.77 -11.42
C GLY A 230 -22.12 -4.58 -12.65
N MET A 231 -21.97 -5.91 -12.59
CA MET A 231 -22.38 -6.81 -13.67
C MET A 231 -23.89 -6.76 -13.92
N ARG A 232 -24.70 -6.81 -12.86
CA ARG A 232 -26.16 -6.78 -12.96
C ARG A 232 -26.65 -5.49 -13.61
N SER A 233 -26.09 -4.34 -13.23
CA SER A 233 -26.43 -3.05 -13.82
C SER A 233 -26.11 -3.01 -15.31
N GLU A 234 -24.90 -3.42 -15.70
CA GLU A 234 -24.46 -3.38 -17.10
C GLU A 234 -25.26 -4.35 -17.98
N LEU A 235 -25.39 -5.61 -17.56
CA LEU A 235 -26.10 -6.64 -18.32
C LEU A 235 -27.59 -6.31 -18.45
N SER A 236 -28.23 -5.80 -17.39
CA SER A 236 -29.64 -5.38 -17.44
C SER A 236 -29.86 -4.24 -18.43
N SER A 237 -28.90 -3.30 -18.57
CA SER A 237 -29.02 -2.20 -19.54
C SER A 237 -29.01 -2.67 -20.99
N ARG A 238 -28.45 -3.86 -21.23
CA ARG A 238 -28.36 -4.54 -22.52
C ARG A 238 -29.42 -5.63 -22.71
N GLY A 239 -30.35 -5.78 -21.75
CA GLY A 239 -31.40 -6.80 -21.80
C GLY A 239 -30.91 -8.23 -21.58
N ILE A 240 -29.71 -8.41 -21.00
CA ILE A 240 -29.14 -9.73 -20.67
C ILE A 240 -29.51 -10.10 -19.23
N ALA A 241 -30.10 -11.27 -19.05
CA ALA A 241 -30.51 -11.75 -17.73
C ALA A 241 -29.30 -12.20 -16.89
N PHE A 242 -29.15 -11.62 -15.69
CA PHE A 242 -28.14 -12.00 -14.71
C PHE A 242 -28.75 -12.02 -13.30
N SER A 243 -28.81 -13.21 -12.72
CA SER A 243 -29.46 -13.52 -11.44
C SER A 243 -28.49 -14.24 -10.49
N ASP A 244 -28.91 -14.45 -9.24
CA ASP A 244 -28.07 -15.09 -8.22
C ASP A 244 -27.68 -16.53 -8.58
N GLN A 245 -28.42 -17.20 -9.47
CA GLN A 245 -28.07 -18.55 -9.95
C GLN A 245 -26.77 -18.57 -10.78
N GLN A 246 -26.39 -17.43 -11.36
CA GLN A 246 -25.18 -17.28 -12.17
C GLN A 246 -23.98 -16.81 -11.33
N VAL A 247 -24.18 -16.62 -10.01
CA VAL A 247 -23.14 -16.21 -9.07
C VAL A 247 -22.70 -17.46 -8.29
N VAL A 248 -21.59 -18.04 -8.71
CA VAL A 248 -21.02 -19.24 -8.09
C VAL A 248 -19.93 -18.82 -7.11
N VAL A 249 -20.17 -19.08 -5.82
CA VAL A 249 -19.23 -18.70 -4.76
C VAL A 249 -18.87 -19.90 -3.89
N GLY A 250 -17.57 -20.11 -3.70
CA GLY A 250 -17.07 -21.13 -2.78
C GLY A 250 -17.44 -20.85 -1.31
N LYS A 251 -17.53 -21.93 -0.53
CA LYS A 251 -17.97 -21.89 0.89
C LYS A 251 -16.87 -21.45 1.86
N LYS A 252 -15.62 -21.34 1.40
CA LYS A 252 -14.43 -21.03 2.21
C LYS A 252 -13.48 -20.20 1.37
N THR A 253 -12.71 -19.30 2.00
CA THR A 253 -11.49 -18.77 1.39
C THR A 253 -10.60 -19.96 1.03
N LEU A 254 -10.45 -20.24 -0.27
CA LEU A 254 -9.89 -21.50 -0.78
C LEU A 254 -8.38 -21.67 -0.53
N HIS A 255 -7.79 -20.84 0.33
CA HIS A 255 -6.37 -20.86 0.67
C HIS A 255 -5.94 -22.12 1.44
N HIS A 256 -6.91 -22.87 2.02
CA HIS A 256 -6.75 -24.21 2.61
C HIS A 256 -7.56 -25.29 1.87
N SER A 257 -8.00 -25.01 0.65
CA SER A 257 -8.82 -25.94 -0.10
C SER A 257 -8.01 -27.07 -0.68
N THR A 258 -8.60 -28.25 -0.60
CA THR A 258 -8.13 -29.46 -1.26
C THR A 258 -8.40 -29.37 -2.76
N GLU A 259 -7.71 -30.18 -3.55
CA GLU A 259 -8.00 -30.35 -4.98
C GLU A 259 -9.48 -30.74 -5.20
N GLN A 260 -10.08 -31.46 -4.25
CA GLN A 260 -11.48 -31.86 -4.30
C GLN A 260 -12.44 -30.66 -4.16
N ASP A 261 -12.13 -29.73 -3.26
CA ASP A 261 -12.94 -28.51 -3.09
C ASP A 261 -12.93 -27.66 -4.37
N TRP A 262 -11.78 -27.59 -5.05
CA TRP A 262 -11.66 -26.92 -6.35
C TRP A 262 -12.47 -27.63 -7.42
N LYS A 263 -12.40 -28.96 -7.52
CA LYS A 263 -13.18 -29.73 -8.49
C LYS A 263 -14.68 -29.57 -8.29
N GLU A 264 -15.15 -29.54 -7.04
CA GLU A 264 -16.56 -29.30 -6.71
C GLU A 264 -16.99 -27.88 -7.07
N LEU A 265 -16.20 -26.86 -6.73
CA LEU A 265 -16.56 -25.48 -7.06
C LEU A 265 -16.64 -25.27 -8.58
N LEU A 266 -15.65 -25.75 -9.32
CA LEU A 266 -15.55 -25.55 -10.76
C LEU A 266 -16.61 -26.36 -11.54
N SER A 267 -17.10 -27.47 -10.99
CA SER A 267 -18.16 -28.25 -11.64
C SER A 267 -19.49 -27.49 -11.69
N PHE A 268 -19.79 -26.62 -10.72
CA PHE A 268 -20.99 -25.77 -10.77
C PHE A 268 -21.01 -24.82 -11.98
N VAL A 269 -19.83 -24.48 -12.52
CA VAL A 269 -19.72 -23.63 -13.71
C VAL A 269 -19.53 -24.46 -14.97
N LEU A 270 -18.65 -25.46 -14.96
CA LEU A 270 -18.24 -26.20 -16.15
C LEU A 270 -19.19 -27.34 -16.55
N ASP A 271 -19.89 -27.93 -15.58
CA ASP A 271 -20.70 -29.13 -15.78
C ASP A 271 -22.22 -28.83 -15.71
N ALA A 272 -22.60 -27.55 -15.62
CA ALA A 272 -23.99 -27.12 -15.57
C ALA A 272 -24.74 -27.42 -16.90
N PRO A 273 -26.02 -27.87 -16.86
CA PRO A 273 -26.80 -28.17 -18.07
C PRO A 273 -26.97 -26.97 -19.02
N ASP A 274 -27.13 -25.77 -18.46
CA ASP A 274 -27.13 -24.50 -19.20
C ASP A 274 -25.82 -23.73 -18.92
N ARG A 275 -24.70 -24.41 -19.20
CA ARG A 275 -23.34 -23.90 -18.94
C ARG A 275 -23.17 -22.48 -19.45
N ALA A 276 -22.55 -21.64 -18.63
CA ALA A 276 -22.10 -20.33 -19.07
C ALA A 276 -21.14 -20.45 -20.27
N THR A 277 -21.27 -19.52 -21.21
CA THR A 277 -20.34 -19.36 -22.35
C THR A 277 -19.21 -18.39 -22.04
N ALA A 278 -19.39 -17.59 -20.99
CA ALA A 278 -18.39 -16.68 -20.47
C ALA A 278 -18.43 -16.62 -18.94
N VAL A 279 -17.26 -16.53 -18.32
CA VAL A 279 -17.12 -16.47 -16.87
C VAL A 279 -16.24 -15.30 -16.49
N PHE A 280 -16.76 -14.43 -15.63
CA PHE A 280 -15.96 -13.48 -14.89
C PHE A 280 -15.50 -14.12 -13.57
N CYS A 281 -14.19 -14.21 -13.39
CA CYS A 281 -13.52 -14.72 -12.22
C CYS A 281 -13.12 -13.54 -11.31
N ALA A 282 -13.56 -13.57 -10.05
CA ALA A 282 -13.37 -12.49 -9.08
C ALA A 282 -11.90 -12.21 -8.73
N ASP A 283 -10.99 -13.14 -9.03
CA ASP A 283 -9.55 -12.98 -8.94
C ASP A 283 -8.83 -13.82 -10.01
N ASP A 284 -7.57 -13.49 -10.28
CA ASP A 284 -6.75 -14.21 -11.27
C ASP A 284 -6.49 -15.67 -10.86
N PHE A 285 -6.37 -15.96 -9.57
CA PHE A 285 -6.03 -17.28 -9.09
C PHE A 285 -7.12 -18.30 -9.42
N ILE A 286 -8.39 -17.95 -9.25
CA ILE A 286 -9.52 -18.78 -9.67
C ILE A 286 -9.65 -18.86 -11.19
N SER A 287 -9.27 -17.81 -11.93
CA SER A 287 -9.27 -17.83 -13.39
C SER A 287 -8.27 -18.83 -13.96
N GLU A 288 -7.09 -18.98 -13.33
CA GLU A 288 -6.10 -20.00 -13.70
C GLU A 288 -6.62 -21.42 -13.44
N HIS A 289 -7.25 -21.64 -12.28
CA HIS A 289 -7.84 -22.95 -11.94
C HIS A 289 -8.99 -23.31 -12.87
N LEU A 290 -9.85 -22.33 -13.21
CA LEU A 290 -10.94 -22.53 -14.16
C LEU A 290 -10.40 -22.90 -15.55
N TYR A 291 -9.36 -22.21 -16.02
CA TYR A 291 -8.73 -22.51 -17.31
C TYR A 291 -8.19 -23.95 -17.36
N LEU A 292 -7.45 -24.36 -16.33
CA LEU A 292 -6.89 -25.72 -16.27
C LEU A 292 -8.00 -26.78 -16.20
N ALA A 293 -9.03 -26.55 -15.38
CA ALA A 293 -10.16 -27.46 -15.25
C ALA A 293 -11.04 -27.56 -16.52
N ALA A 294 -11.13 -26.48 -17.29
CA ALA A 294 -11.76 -26.48 -18.60
C ALA A 294 -10.95 -27.34 -19.58
N MET A 295 -9.63 -27.21 -19.55
CA MET A 295 -8.71 -28.01 -20.36
C MET A 295 -8.84 -29.52 -20.07
N ASP A 296 -8.92 -29.91 -18.79
CA ASP A 296 -9.13 -31.30 -18.37
C ASP A 296 -10.47 -31.87 -18.87
N ARG A 297 -11.48 -31.01 -19.02
CA ARG A 297 -12.80 -31.33 -19.58
C ARG A 297 -12.87 -31.22 -21.10
N ARG A 298 -11.76 -30.92 -21.77
CA ARG A 298 -11.68 -30.67 -23.22
C ARG A 298 -12.58 -29.52 -23.69
N ILE A 299 -12.85 -28.56 -22.80
CA ILE A 299 -13.52 -27.30 -23.11
C ILE A 299 -12.43 -26.34 -23.60
N ARG A 300 -12.53 -25.85 -24.83
CA ARG A 300 -11.53 -24.96 -25.42
C ARG A 300 -11.77 -23.52 -24.97
N VAL A 301 -10.68 -22.82 -24.70
CA VAL A 301 -10.68 -21.40 -24.34
C VAL A 301 -9.85 -20.67 -25.42
N PRO A 302 -10.44 -19.71 -26.16
CA PRO A 302 -11.76 -19.08 -25.91
C PRO A 302 -12.96 -19.74 -26.61
N GLU A 303 -12.78 -20.75 -27.47
CA GLU A 303 -13.80 -21.17 -28.44
C GLU A 303 -15.10 -21.73 -27.84
N ASP A 304 -15.02 -22.44 -26.72
CA ASP A 304 -16.18 -23.02 -26.03
C ASP A 304 -16.51 -22.26 -24.72
N LEU A 305 -15.56 -21.46 -24.21
CA LEU A 305 -15.63 -20.73 -22.95
C LEU A 305 -14.70 -19.52 -22.97
N THR A 306 -15.27 -18.33 -22.79
CA THR A 306 -14.52 -17.10 -22.50
C THR A 306 -14.25 -16.97 -21.00
N ILE A 307 -13.03 -16.56 -20.62
CA ILE A 307 -12.64 -16.35 -19.22
C ILE A 307 -12.06 -14.95 -19.07
N VAL A 308 -12.58 -14.18 -18.12
CA VAL A 308 -12.04 -12.87 -17.70
C VAL A 308 -11.77 -12.91 -16.21
N GLY A 309 -10.54 -12.64 -15.78
CA GLY A 309 -10.16 -12.51 -14.37
C GLY A 309 -10.24 -11.08 -13.84
N PHE A 310 -9.86 -10.93 -12.58
CA PHE A 310 -9.49 -9.64 -11.98
C PHE A 310 -8.11 -9.76 -11.33
N GLY A 311 -7.20 -8.85 -11.67
CA GLY A 311 -5.80 -9.04 -11.28
C GLY A 311 -4.87 -7.85 -11.47
N PRO A 312 -3.56 -8.04 -11.26
CA PRO A 312 -2.60 -6.98 -11.44
C PRO A 312 -2.44 -6.64 -12.93
N LYS A 313 -2.22 -5.36 -13.21
CA LYS A 313 -1.84 -4.86 -14.54
C LYS A 313 -0.51 -5.45 -15.01
N TRP A 314 0.44 -5.62 -14.09
CA TRP A 314 1.72 -6.27 -14.36
C TRP A 314 1.61 -7.76 -14.07
N ARG A 315 1.56 -8.57 -15.13
CA ARG A 315 1.33 -10.02 -15.07
C ARG A 315 2.60 -10.79 -15.37
N ASP A 316 2.88 -11.80 -14.57
CA ASP A 316 4.02 -12.72 -14.73
C ASP A 316 3.53 -14.18 -14.80
N GLY A 317 4.43 -15.12 -15.11
CA GLY A 317 4.10 -16.55 -15.15
C GLY A 317 3.59 -17.06 -16.50
N ALA A 318 3.22 -18.35 -16.54
CA ALA A 318 2.89 -19.06 -17.77
C ALA A 318 1.55 -18.62 -18.39
N MET A 319 0.62 -18.14 -17.56
CA MET A 319 -0.73 -17.73 -17.97
C MET A 319 -0.85 -16.25 -18.32
N ARG A 320 0.23 -15.46 -18.17
CA ARG A 320 0.22 -13.99 -18.25
C ARG A 320 -0.41 -13.42 -19.52
N ASN A 321 -0.22 -14.07 -20.67
CA ASN A 321 -0.75 -13.65 -21.97
C ASN A 321 -2.00 -14.42 -22.39
N ARG A 322 -2.40 -15.45 -21.62
CA ARG A 322 -3.55 -16.29 -21.95
C ARG A 322 -4.83 -15.72 -21.37
N LEU A 323 -4.80 -15.34 -20.10
CA LEU A 323 -5.99 -14.88 -19.39
C LEU A 323 -6.20 -13.38 -19.58
N ALA A 324 -7.36 -13.03 -20.11
CA ALA A 324 -7.92 -11.70 -20.07
C ALA A 324 -8.24 -11.34 -18.62
N ALA A 325 -8.11 -10.06 -18.26
CA ALA A 325 -8.46 -9.60 -16.92
C ALA A 325 -8.81 -8.11 -16.89
N VAL A 326 -9.80 -7.77 -16.07
CA VAL A 326 -9.89 -6.40 -15.54
C VAL A 326 -8.70 -6.20 -14.62
N CYS A 327 -7.94 -5.13 -14.82
CA CYS A 327 -6.65 -4.97 -14.16
C CYS A 327 -6.51 -3.67 -13.37
N ILE A 328 -5.74 -3.75 -12.30
CA ILE A 328 -5.40 -2.63 -11.42
C ILE A 328 -3.87 -2.49 -11.32
N ASP A 329 -3.38 -1.25 -11.28
CA ASP A 329 -1.95 -0.97 -11.10
C ASP A 329 -1.54 -1.06 -9.62
N GLU A 330 -1.41 -2.29 -9.12
CA GLU A 330 -1.04 -2.58 -7.73
C GLU A 330 0.38 -2.10 -7.37
N VAL A 331 1.26 -1.95 -8.36
CA VAL A 331 2.57 -1.34 -8.12
C VAL A 331 2.37 0.13 -7.77
N GLU A 332 1.57 0.86 -8.54
CA GLU A 332 1.26 2.25 -8.21
C GLU A 332 0.43 2.36 -6.92
N LEU A 333 -0.48 1.43 -6.63
CA LEU A 333 -1.18 1.37 -5.34
C LEU A 333 -0.17 1.30 -4.19
N GLY A 334 0.79 0.38 -4.27
CA GLY A 334 1.88 0.26 -3.31
C GLY A 334 2.69 1.55 -3.16
N CYS A 335 3.04 2.21 -4.27
CA CYS A 335 3.74 3.50 -4.22
C CYS A 335 2.89 4.58 -3.55
N GLN A 336 1.62 4.69 -3.93
CA GLN A 336 0.70 5.70 -3.42
C GLN A 336 0.52 5.61 -1.90
N THR A 337 0.49 4.40 -1.35
CA THR A 337 0.39 4.20 0.11
C THR A 337 1.59 4.81 0.85
N VAL A 338 2.81 4.66 0.31
CA VAL A 338 4.02 5.26 0.90
C VAL A 338 4.01 6.78 0.78
N ARG A 339 3.51 7.32 -0.34
CA ARG A 339 3.37 8.78 -0.52
C ARG A 339 2.43 9.38 0.52
N LEU A 340 1.29 8.73 0.77
CA LEU A 340 0.35 9.13 1.82
C LEU A 340 0.99 9.05 3.21
N LEU A 341 1.71 7.96 3.54
CA LEU A 341 2.45 7.87 4.81
C LEU A 341 3.47 9.01 4.97
N ASN A 342 4.19 9.36 3.91
CA ASN A 342 5.13 10.48 3.92
C ASN A 342 4.44 11.83 4.12
N GLU A 343 3.29 12.08 3.50
CA GLU A 343 2.49 13.29 3.71
C GLU A 343 2.04 13.42 5.16
N MET A 344 1.57 12.32 5.75
CA MET A 344 1.14 12.27 7.15
C MET A 344 2.30 12.52 8.10
N GLN A 345 3.46 11.91 7.85
CA GLN A 345 4.66 12.15 8.67
C GLN A 345 5.18 13.59 8.59
N LYS A 346 4.98 14.28 7.47
CA LYS A 346 5.37 15.68 7.29
C LYS A 346 4.32 16.66 7.86
N GLY A 347 3.17 16.16 8.34
CA GLY A 347 2.05 16.98 8.78
C GLY A 347 1.32 17.71 7.65
N ILE A 348 1.58 17.33 6.38
CA ILE A 348 0.84 17.84 5.21
C ILE A 348 -0.59 17.30 5.24
N ARG A 349 -0.73 16.05 5.68
CA ARG A 349 -2.00 15.33 5.83
C ARG A 349 -2.22 14.97 7.30
N PRO A 350 -3.44 15.17 7.85
CA PRO A 350 -3.77 14.70 9.19
C PRO A 350 -3.66 13.18 9.30
N ILE A 351 -3.24 12.68 10.47
CA ILE A 351 -3.08 11.24 10.70
C ILE A 351 -4.42 10.48 10.65
N ASN A 352 -5.52 11.18 10.96
CA ASN A 352 -6.90 10.71 10.97
C ASN A 352 -7.68 11.16 9.71
N SER A 353 -6.98 11.35 8.58
CA SER A 353 -7.61 11.63 7.29
C SER A 353 -8.39 10.40 6.82
N ASN A 354 -9.64 10.55 6.37
CA ASN A 354 -10.46 9.47 5.83
C ASN A 354 -10.58 9.48 4.29
N GLU A 355 -9.62 10.14 3.62
CA GLU A 355 -9.59 10.22 2.15
C GLU A 355 -9.52 8.83 1.50
N VAL A 356 -10.35 8.63 0.48
CA VAL A 356 -10.34 7.45 -0.37
C VAL A 356 -9.70 7.79 -1.71
N VAL A 357 -8.58 7.15 -2.01
CA VAL A 357 -7.89 7.21 -3.30
C VAL A 357 -8.31 6.00 -4.13
N THR A 358 -9.16 6.23 -5.13
CA THR A 358 -9.60 5.19 -6.07
C THR A 358 -8.63 5.07 -7.24
N MET A 359 -7.99 3.91 -7.36
CA MET A 359 -7.09 3.56 -8.45
C MET A 359 -7.86 3.35 -9.76
N PRO A 360 -7.32 3.81 -10.90
CA PRO A 360 -7.92 3.55 -12.20
C PRO A 360 -7.83 2.07 -12.55
N LEU A 361 -8.88 1.57 -13.21
CA LEU A 361 -8.98 0.22 -13.74
C LEU A 361 -8.69 0.21 -15.24
N GLY A 362 -8.15 -0.91 -15.73
CA GLY A 362 -7.95 -1.17 -17.15
C GLY A 362 -8.45 -2.55 -17.55
N LEU A 363 -8.29 -2.89 -18.82
CA LEU A 363 -8.54 -4.22 -19.36
C LEU A 363 -7.25 -4.74 -20.00
N PHE A 364 -6.87 -5.96 -19.64
CA PHE A 364 -5.88 -6.75 -20.36
C PHE A 364 -6.63 -7.81 -21.17
N GLU A 365 -6.52 -7.78 -22.49
CA GLU A 365 -7.36 -8.61 -23.37
C GLU A 365 -6.95 -10.10 -23.38
N GLY A 366 -5.67 -10.41 -23.18
CA GLY A 366 -5.19 -11.80 -23.20
C GLY A 366 -5.57 -12.56 -24.48
N SER A 367 -5.68 -13.88 -24.39
CA SER A 367 -6.15 -14.75 -25.48
C SER A 367 -7.38 -15.60 -25.10
N SER A 368 -8.00 -15.33 -23.95
CA SER A 368 -9.16 -16.05 -23.43
C SER A 368 -10.49 -15.35 -23.73
N LEU A 369 -10.47 -14.32 -24.59
CA LEU A 369 -11.65 -13.65 -25.13
C LEU A 369 -11.99 -14.21 -26.51
N GLY A 370 -13.26 -14.56 -26.69
CA GLY A 370 -13.83 -14.93 -27.99
C GLY A 370 -15.34 -14.80 -27.97
N PRO A 371 -16.01 -14.77 -29.13
CA PRO A 371 -17.47 -14.79 -29.18
C PRO A 371 -18.01 -16.15 -28.70
N PRO A 372 -19.28 -16.24 -28.29
CA PRO A 372 -19.90 -17.53 -28.01
C PRO A 372 -19.89 -18.43 -29.24
N ALA A 373 -19.75 -19.74 -29.03
CA ALA A 373 -19.94 -20.72 -30.09
C ALA A 373 -21.34 -20.58 -30.73
N PRO A 374 -21.45 -20.73 -32.06
CA PRO A 374 -22.70 -20.55 -32.81
C PRO A 374 -23.80 -21.56 -32.47
#